data_AF-A0A6N0IGN9-F1
#
_entry.id   AF-A0A6N0IGN9-F1
#
_cell.length_a   1.000
_cell.length_b   1.000
_cell.length_c   1.000
_cell.angle_alpha   90.00
_cell.angle_beta   90.00
_cell.angle_gamma   90.00
#
_symmetry.space_group_name_H-M   'P 1'
#
loop_
_entity.id
_entity.type
_entity.pdbx_description
1 polymer ?
#
loop_
_entity_poly.entity_id
_entity_poly.type
_entity_poly.pdbx_seq_one_letter_code
_entity_poly.pdbx_strand_id
1 'polypeptide(L)' 'MSEEESRRWLASCGLTVEQMQNQMDPVYTPARKIHLYHCDHRGLPLALISTEGGHSVVRRI' A
#
# COMPACT_ATOMS: atom_id res chain seq x y z
N MET A 1 17.04 -6.40 15.94
CA MET A 1 16.28 -7.15 16.95
C MET A 1 15.80 -8.43 16.30
N SER A 2 16.15 -9.59 16.87
CA SER A 2 15.70 -10.91 16.36
C SER A 2 14.28 -11.24 16.82
N GLU A 3 13.63 -12.25 16.23
CA GLU A 3 12.28 -12.67 16.62
C GLU A 3 12.25 -13.19 18.07
N GLU A 4 13.22 -14.01 18.48
CA GLU A 4 13.40 -14.46 19.88
C GLU A 4 13.58 -13.29 20.86
N GLU A 5 14.33 -12.27 20.47
CA GLU A 5 14.57 -11.08 21.29
C GLU A 5 13.27 -10.27 21.46
N SER A 6 12.47 -10.15 20.40
CA SER A 6 11.15 -9.51 20.45
C SER A 6 10.14 -10.29 21.31
N ARG A 7 10.14 -11.64 21.22
CA ARG A 7 9.31 -12.50 22.07
C ARG A 7 9.66 -12.37 23.55
N ARG A 8 10.96 -12.34 23.88
CA ARG A 8 11.42 -12.14 25.26
C ARG A 8 11.02 -10.77 25.81
N TRP A 9 11.11 -9.72 24.98
CA TRP A 9 10.67 -8.39 25.37
C TRP A 9 9.16 -8.34 25.66
N LEU A 10 8.32 -8.89 24.78
CA LEU A 10 6.87 -8.99 25.01
C LEU A 10 6.54 -9.73 26.31
N ALA A 11 7.20 -10.87 26.55
CA ALA A 11 7.03 -11.63 27.78
C ALA A 11 7.44 -10.84 29.03
N SER A 12 8.49 -10.01 28.94
CA SER A 12 8.90 -9.12 30.05
C SER A 12 7.86 -8.04 30.38
N CYS A 13 7.05 -7.65 29.40
CA CYS A 13 5.92 -6.74 29.57
C CYS A 13 4.63 -7.46 30.01
N GLY A 14 4.66 -8.79 30.21
CA GLY A 14 3.49 -9.61 30.54
C GLY A 14 2.54 -9.85 29.37
N LEU A 15 3.02 -9.71 28.12
CA LEU A 15 2.23 -9.85 26.91
C LEU A 15 2.66 -11.06 26.08
N THR A 16 1.69 -11.76 25.50
CA THR A 16 1.91 -12.74 24.42
C THR A 16 1.84 -12.06 23.06
N VAL A 17 2.35 -12.73 22.02
CA VAL A 17 2.23 -12.26 20.63
C VAL A 17 0.77 -12.12 20.22
N GLU A 18 -0.08 -13.07 20.63
CA GLU A 18 -1.53 -13.05 20.36
C GLU A 18 -2.22 -11.85 21.03
N GLN A 19 -1.90 -11.56 22.30
CA GLN A 19 -2.44 -10.39 23.00
C GLN A 19 -2.02 -9.09 22.33
N MET A 20 -0.76 -8.99 21.89
CA MET A 20 -0.28 -7.84 21.13
C MET A 20 -1.04 -7.69 19.81
N GLN A 21 -1.25 -8.78 19.08
CA GLN A 21 -1.99 -8.78 17.81
C GLN A 21 -3.46 -8.35 17.99
N ASN A 22 -4.10 -8.79 19.07
CA ASN A 22 -5.49 -8.41 19.38
C ASN A 22 -5.64 -6.95 19.84
N GLN A 23 -4.55 -6.24 20.16
CA GLN A 23 -4.55 -4.81 20.47
C GLN A 23 -4.27 -3.92 19.25
N MET A 24 -3.82 -4.50 18.14
CA MET A 24 -3.53 -3.73 16.93
C MET A 24 -4.82 -3.43 16.17
N ASP A 25 -4.97 -2.18 15.72
CA ASP A 25 -5.98 -1.86 14.73
C ASP A 25 -5.76 -2.68 13.44
N PRO A 26 -6.83 -3.01 12.70
CA PRO A 26 -6.69 -3.68 11.42
C PRO A 26 -5.80 -2.85 10.50
N VAL A 27 -4.93 -3.53 9.74
CA VAL A 27 -4.01 -2.87 8.82
C VAL A 27 -4.82 -2.03 7.83
N TYR A 28 -4.63 -0.71 7.90
CA TYR A 28 -5.22 0.20 6.93
C TYR A 28 -4.53 0.02 5.58
N THR A 29 -5.26 -0.54 4.61
CA THR A 29 -4.83 -0.67 3.23
C THR A 29 -5.61 0.33 2.37
N PRO A 30 -5.14 1.58 2.23
CA PRO A 30 -5.86 2.57 1.44
C PRO A 30 -5.96 2.11 -0.02
N ALA A 31 -7.15 2.23 -0.60
CA ALA A 31 -7.29 2.19 -2.04
C ALA A 31 -6.50 3.35 -2.64
N ARG A 32 -5.48 3.04 -3.46
CA ARG A 32 -4.71 4.05 -4.19
C ARG A 32 -5.26 4.17 -5.60
N LYS A 33 -5.58 5.39 -6.04
CA LYS A 33 -5.96 5.67 -7.42
C LYS A 33 -4.70 5.99 -8.22
N ILE A 34 -4.35 5.14 -9.18
CA ILE A 34 -3.21 5.37 -10.08
C ILE A 34 -3.74 5.98 -11.37
N HIS A 35 -3.21 7.15 -11.73
CA HIS A 35 -3.48 7.80 -13.01
C HIS A 35 -2.25 7.63 -13.90
N LEU A 36 -2.40 6.94 -15.02
CA LEU A 36 -1.33 6.73 -15.98
C LEU A 36 -1.47 7.76 -17.11
N TYR A 37 -0.35 8.35 -17.52
CA TYR A 37 -0.29 9.32 -18.61
C TYR A 37 0.77 8.92 -19.62
N HIS A 38 0.49 9.18 -20.90
CA HIS A 38 1.53 9.24 -21.91
C HIS A 38 2.08 10.66 -21.95
N CYS A 39 3.39 10.83 -21.74
CA CYS A 39 4.05 12.14 -21.77
C CYS A 39 5.00 12.26 -22.97
N ASP A 40 5.27 13.50 -23.40
CA ASP A 40 6.38 13.78 -24.32
C ASP A 40 7.75 13.68 -23.60
N HIS A 41 8.83 13.90 -24.35
CA HIS A 41 10.21 13.86 -23.82
C HIS A 41 10.50 14.93 -22.75
N ARG A 42 9.64 15.94 -22.60
CA ARG A 42 9.74 17.01 -21.60
C ARG A 42 8.86 16.72 -20.37
N GLY A 43 8.12 15.61 -20.37
CA GLY A 43 7.20 15.23 -19.30
C GLY A 43 5.81 15.85 -19.41
N LEU A 44 5.47 16.52 -20.53
CA LEU A 44 4.13 17.09 -20.74
C LEU A 44 3.12 15.97 -21.03
N PRO A 45 2.03 15.83 -20.26
CA PRO A 45 1.06 14.78 -20.49
C PRO A 45 0.26 15.07 -21.78
N LEU A 46 0.22 14.09 -22.68
CA LEU A 46 -0.47 14.14 -23.98
C LEU A 46 -1.78 13.35 -23.99
N ALA A 47 -1.90 12.32 -23.14
CA ALA A 47 -3.10 11.49 -23.03
C ALA A 47 -3.22 10.87 -21.64
N LEU A 48 -4.47 10.77 -21.15
CA LEU A 48 -4.84 9.98 -19.98
C LEU A 48 -5.09 8.54 -20.41
N ILE A 49 -4.45 7.60 -19.70
CA ILE A 49 -4.69 6.17 -19.83
C ILE A 49 -5.61 5.76 -18.69
N SER A 50 -6.80 5.25 -19.04
CA SER A 50 -7.79 4.74 -18.10
C SER A 50 -8.05 3.26 -18.37
N THR A 51 -8.22 2.46 -17.33
CA THR A 51 -8.68 1.08 -17.43
C THR A 51 -10.17 1.03 -17.12
N GLU A 52 -11.02 1.34 -18.10
CA GLU A 52 -12.47 1.20 -17.99
C GLU A 52 -12.86 -0.21 -18.44
N GLY A 53 -13.50 -0.99 -17.56
CA GLY A 53 -14.03 -2.33 -17.89
C GLY A 53 -12.98 -3.37 -18.29
N GLY A 54 -11.72 -3.23 -17.84
CA GLY A 54 -10.62 -4.15 -18.19
C GLY A 54 -9.94 -3.84 -19.53
N HIS A 55 -10.40 -2.82 -20.26
CA HIS A 55 -9.78 -2.34 -21.49
C HIS A 55 -9.02 -1.04 -21.24
N SER A 56 -7.85 -0.90 -21.86
CA SER A 56 -7.10 0.36 -21.83
C SER A 56 -7.72 1.35 -22.81
N VAL A 57 -8.29 2.43 -22.28
CA VAL A 57 -8.82 3.56 -23.05
C VAL A 57 -7.82 4.71 -22.96
N VAL A 58 -7.42 5.24 -24.12
CA VAL A 58 -6.53 6.40 -24.21
C VAL A 58 -7.36 7.61 -24.62
N ARG A 59 -7.46 8.62 -23.75
CA ARG A 59 -8.12 9.90 -24.04
C ARG A 59 -7.05 10.97 -24.17
N ARG A 60 -7.02 11.66 -25.31
CA ARG A 60 -6.12 12.82 -25.49
C ARG A 60 -6.55 13.94 -24.53
N ILE A 61 -5.58 14.59 -23.90
CA ILE A 61 -5.81 15.74 -23.00
C ILE A 61 -6.04 17.00 -23.84
#